data_AF-A0A4U7IMP1-F1
#
_entry.id   AF-A0A4U7IMP1-F1
#
_cell.length_a   1.000
_cell.length_b   1.000
_cell.length_c   1.000
_cell.angle_alpha   90.00
_cell.angle_beta   90.00
_cell.angle_gamma   90.00
#
_symmetry.space_group_name_H-M   'P 1'
#
loop_
_entity.id
_entity.type
_entity.pdbx_description
1 polymer ?
#
loop_
_entity_poly.entity_id
_entity_poly.type
_entity_poly.pdbx_seq_one_letter_code
_entity_poly.pdbx_strand_id
1 'polypeptide(L)' 'MGFTLLDLHKIELGCYDYNKQSQAVARKLGFTLEANARDRKDVQGRRCGDMRFGLLRSEWEEQKQK' A
#
# COMPACT_ATOMS: atom_id res chain seq x y z
N MET A 1 10.33 5.87 -10.79
CA MET A 1 11.64 5.58 -10.17
C MET A 1 11.68 4.20 -9.54
N GLY A 2 10.73 3.80 -8.67
CA GLY A 2 10.77 2.48 -7.99
C GLY A 2 11.02 1.27 -8.91
N PHE A 3 10.06 0.92 -9.76
CA PHE A 3 10.22 -0.25 -10.65
C PHE A 3 11.23 -0.07 -11.80
N THR A 4 11.47 1.17 -12.23
CA THR A 4 12.27 1.43 -13.45
C THR A 4 13.73 1.79 -13.20
N LEU A 5 13.99 2.70 -12.25
CA LEU A 5 15.34 3.20 -11.97
C LEU A 5 16.01 2.35 -10.88
N LEU A 6 15.25 1.95 -9.87
CA LEU A 6 15.75 1.19 -8.73
C LEU A 6 15.54 -0.32 -8.87
N ASP A 7 14.91 -0.76 -9.98
CA ASP A 7 14.67 -2.17 -10.29
C ASP A 7 13.99 -2.97 -9.15
N LEU A 8 13.12 -2.30 -8.38
CA LEU A 8 12.47 -2.94 -7.25
C LEU A 8 11.51 -4.04 -7.72
N HIS A 9 11.45 -5.15 -6.99
CA HIS A 9 10.47 -6.20 -7.25
C HIS A 9 9.07 -5.83 -6.73
N LYS A 10 8.99 -5.07 -5.63
CA LYS A 10 7.75 -4.70 -4.94
C LYS A 10 7.85 -3.31 -4.33
N ILE A 11 6.73 -2.61 -4.29
CA ILE A 11 6.55 -1.37 -3.53
C ILE A 11 5.47 -1.60 -2.48
N GLU A 12 5.73 -1.15 -1.25
CA GLU A 12 4.76 -1.23 -0.16
C GLU A 12 4.30 0.16 0.28
N LEU A 13 3.02 0.25 0.63
CA LEU A 13 2.38 1.44 1.18
C LEU A 13 1.73 1.08 2.52
N GLY A 14 2.06 1.84 3.56
CA GLY A 14 1.42 1.72 4.87
C GLY A 14 0.44 2.86 5.11
N CYS A 15 -0.75 2.54 5.63
CA CYS A 15 -1.67 3.55 6.15
C CYS A 15 -2.55 2.99 7.26
N TYR A 16 -3.08 3.86 8.11
CA TYR A 16 -3.99 3.44 9.17
C TYR A 16 -5.40 3.16 8.65
N ASP A 17 -6.11 2.25 9.31
CA ASP A 17 -7.45 1.80 8.94
C ASP A 17 -8.52 2.90 8.90
N TYR A 18 -8.33 3.98 9.66
CA TYR A 18 -9.21 5.14 9.67
C TYR A 18 -8.96 6.09 8.48
N ASN A 19 -7.78 6.02 7.83
CA ASN A 19 -7.45 6.90 6.71
C ASN A 19 -8.02 6.35 5.39
N LYS A 20 -9.33 6.48 5.23
CA LYS A 20 -10.06 5.95 4.07
C LYS A 20 -9.61 6.58 2.75
N GLN A 21 -9.20 7.85 2.77
CA GLN A 21 -8.70 8.53 1.58
C GLN A 21 -7.40 7.88 1.08
N SER A 22 -6.44 7.62 1.96
CA SER A 22 -5.18 6.95 1.59
C SER A 22 -5.43 5.53 1.07
N GLN A 23 -6.34 4.77 1.69
CA GLN A 23 -6.72 3.44 1.21
C GLN A 23 -7.35 3.47 -0.19
N ALA A 24 -8.19 4.48 -0.47
CA ALA A 24 -8.80 4.64 -1.79
C ALA A 24 -7.74 4.96 -2.87
N VAL A 25 -6.76 5.80 -2.55
CA VAL A 25 -5.64 6.09 -3.46
C VAL A 25 -4.81 4.83 -3.74
N ALA A 26 -4.48 4.05 -2.70
CA ALA A 26 -3.73 2.81 -2.86
C ALA A 26 -4.45 1.84 -3.83
N ARG A 27 -5.76 1.61 -3.61
CA ARG A 27 -6.57 0.76 -4.48
C ARG A 27 -6.67 1.30 -5.91
N LYS A 28 -6.86 2.62 -6.07
CA LYS A 28 -6.94 3.26 -7.40
C LYS A 28 -5.62 3.12 -8.18
N LEU A 29 -4.49 3.14 -7.50
CA LEU A 29 -3.16 2.94 -8.08
C LEU A 29 -2.80 1.46 -8.28
N GLY A 30 -3.74 0.55 -8.03
CA GLY A 30 -3.58 -0.88 -8.27
C GLY A 30 -2.86 -1.64 -7.16
N PHE A 31 -2.65 -1.05 -5.98
CA PHE A 31 -2.10 -1.78 -4.84
C PHE A 31 -3.14 -2.73 -4.23
N THR A 32 -2.66 -3.89 -3.77
CA THR A 32 -3.44 -4.93 -3.08
C THR A 32 -3.25 -4.83 -1.57
N LEU A 33 -4.33 -4.98 -0.79
CA LEU A 33 -4.25 -5.08 0.67
C LEU A 33 -3.71 -6.46 1.06
N GLU A 34 -2.54 -6.50 1.70
CA GLU A 34 -1.88 -7.76 2.08
C GLU A 34 -2.00 -8.06 3.58
N ALA A 35 -2.02 -7.02 4.43
CA ALA A 35 -2.13 -7.20 5.87
C ALA A 35 -2.85 -6.04 6.55
N ASN A 36 -3.48 -6.34 7.68
CA ASN A 36 -3.99 -5.36 8.63
C ASN A 36 -3.60 -5.77 10.06
N ALA A 37 -2.55 -5.12 10.59
CA ALA A 37 -2.09 -5.38 11.95
C ALA A 37 -2.99 -4.64 12.96
N ARG A 38 -3.76 -5.41 13.72
CA ARG A 38 -4.73 -4.88 14.70
C ARG A 38 -4.04 -4.26 15.91
N ASP A 39 -4.73 -3.32 16.54
CA ASP A 39 -4.35 -2.71 17.83
C ASP A 39 -2.96 -2.05 17.82
N ARG A 40 -2.54 -1.46 16.69
CA ARG A 40 -1.30 -0.68 16.60
C ARG A 40 -1.53 0.74 17.12
N LYS A 41 -0.55 1.29 17.83
CA LYS A 41 -0.60 2.70 18.25
C LYS A 41 -0.20 3.60 17.10
N ASP A 42 -1.05 4.58 16.77
CA ASP A 42 -0.68 5.68 15.89
C ASP A 42 0.25 6.68 16.62
N VAL A 43 0.68 7.71 15.89
CA VAL A 43 1.53 8.78 16.44
C VAL A 43 0.86 9.61 17.54
N GLN A 44 -0.47 9.51 17.69
CA GLN A 44 -1.26 10.16 18.74
C GLN A 44 -1.57 9.18 19.90
N GLY A 45 -1.05 7.95 19.84
CA GLY A 45 -1.27 6.91 20.85
C GLY A 45 -2.61 6.19 20.75
N ARG A 46 -3.44 6.47 19.74
CA ARG A 46 -4.72 5.79 19.52
C ARG A 46 -4.48 4.40 18.94
N ARG A 47 -5.30 3.44 19.35
CA ARG A 47 -5.26 2.08 18.82
C ARG A 47 -6.05 1.99 17.51
N CYS A 48 -5.41 1.52 16.46
CA CYS A 48 -5.98 1.37 15.12
C CYS A 48 -5.31 0.22 14.36
N GLY A 49 -5.87 -0.17 13.21
CA GLY A 49 -5.23 -1.06 12.27
C GLY A 49 -4.10 -0.38 11.50
N ASP A 50 -2.92 -1.01 11.41
CA ASP A 50 -1.84 -0.65 10.47
C ASP A 50 -1.99 -1.52 9.21
N MET A 51 -2.51 -0.92 8.14
CA MET A 51 -2.76 -1.60 6.87
C MET A 51 -1.53 -1.52 5.98
N ARG A 52 -1.14 -2.67 5.42
CA ARG A 52 -0.04 -2.80 4.47
C ARG A 52 -0.57 -3.20 3.11
N PHE A 53 -0.25 -2.37 2.14
CA PHE A 53 -0.58 -2.56 0.74
C PHE A 53 0.69 -2.89 -0.05
N GLY A 54 0.60 -3.82 -0.98
CA GLY A 54 1.69 -4.20 -1.87
C GLY A 54 1.32 -3.97 -3.34
N LEU A 55 2.31 -3.61 -4.14
CA LEU A 55 2.25 -3.63 -5.59
C LEU A 55 3.52 -4.30 -6.12
N LEU A 56 3.35 -5.40 -6.83
CA LEU A 56 4.43 -6.11 -7.50
C LEU A 56 4.76 -5.45 -8.84
N ARG A 57 6.01 -5.63 -9.28
CA ARG A 57 6.44 -5.14 -10.59
C ARG A 57 5.60 -5.74 -11.73
N SER A 58 5.32 -7.04 -11.68
CA SER A 58 4.51 -7.73 -12.69
C SER A 58 3.10 -7.13 -12.82
N GLU A 59 2.45 -6.87 -11.69
CA GLU A 59 1.10 -6.24 -11.64
C GLU A 59 1.13 -4.82 -12.22
N TRP A 60 2.20 -4.07 -11.96
CA TRP A 60 2.38 -2.73 -12.53
C TRP A 60 2.66 -2.75 -14.03
N GLU A 61 3.45 -3.71 -14.51
CA GLU A 61 3.73 -3.91 -15.94
C GLU A 61 2.47 -4.32 -16.71
N GLU A 62 1.66 -5.22 -16.15
CA GLU A 62 0.37 -5.62 -16.73
C GLU A 62 -0.60 -4.44 -16.84
N GLN A 63 -0.62 -3.53 -15.87
CA GLN A 63 -1.47 -2.33 -15.92
C GLN A 63 -1.07 -1.35 -17.01
N LYS A 64 0.22 -1.26 -17.37
CA LYS A 64 0.68 -0.40 -18.47
C LYS A 64 0.22 -0.88 -19.85
N GLN A 65 -0.13 -2.15 -19.97
CA GLN A 65 -0.56 -2.76 -21.23
C GLN A 65 -2.06 -2.57 -21.49
N LYS A 66 -2.82 -2.09 -20.49
CA LYS A 66 -4.24 -1.72 -20.60
C LYS A 66 -4.40 -0.27 -21.01
#